data_AF-A0AAD4GM19-F1
#
_entry.id   AF-A0AAD4GM19-F1
#
_cell.length_a   1.000
_cell.length_b   1.000
_cell.length_c   1.000
_cell.angle_alpha   90.00
_cell.angle_beta   90.00
_cell.angle_gamma   90.00
#
_symmetry.space_group_name_H-M   'P 1'
#
loop_
_entity.id
_entity.type
_entity.pdbx_description
1 polymer ?
#
loop_
_entity_poly.entity_id
_entity_poly.type
_entity_poly.pdbx_seq_one_letter_code
_entity_poly.pdbx_strand_id
1 'polypeptide(L)'
;MVCGRCFKVMSFTISCTISKGTVNDPTTFPPPSKTHGSYHWAFERLLTAYPVLDGLLGISLVMHSHIGFDAILVDYLHHRKFPTLGPLTTWTLRATTVGVLVGVYQFNTNDIGLTELITKVWIA
;
A
#
# COMPACT_ATOMS: atom_id res chain seq x y z
N MET A 1 -4.23 -41.63 -48.55
CA MET A 1 -4.23 -40.26 -49.09
C MET A 1 -4.41 -39.28 -47.94
N VAL A 2 -3.34 -38.56 -47.59
CA VAL A 2 -3.27 -37.14 -47.13
C VAL A 2 -4.23 -36.73 -45.99
N CYS A 3 -3.83 -36.61 -44.71
CA CYS A 3 -2.99 -35.57 -44.05
C CYS A 3 -3.38 -34.12 -44.38
N GLY A 4 -3.97 -33.36 -43.45
CA GLY A 4 -4.09 -31.91 -43.63
C GLY A 4 -4.84 -31.17 -42.53
N ARG A 5 -4.11 -30.69 -41.51
CA ARG A 5 -4.55 -29.67 -40.55
C ARG A 5 -4.88 -28.37 -41.30
N CYS A 6 -5.92 -27.64 -40.91
CA CYS A 6 -5.96 -26.20 -41.17
C CYS A 6 -6.77 -25.44 -40.10
N PHE A 7 -6.01 -24.91 -39.13
CA PHE A 7 -6.19 -23.62 -38.46
C PHE A 7 -7.60 -23.22 -38.01
N LYS A 8 -7.90 -23.50 -36.73
CA LYS A 8 -8.80 -22.66 -35.93
C LYS A 8 -8.09 -21.33 -35.71
N VAL A 9 -8.28 -20.38 -36.64
CA VAL A 9 -7.80 -19.00 -36.48
C VAL A 9 -8.41 -18.44 -35.21
N MET A 10 -7.56 -18.16 -34.24
CA MET A 10 -7.88 -17.36 -33.06
C MET A 10 -8.18 -15.94 -33.55
N SER A 11 -9.46 -15.67 -33.82
CA SER A 11 -9.92 -14.32 -34.10
C SER A 11 -9.95 -13.56 -32.77
N PHE A 12 -8.88 -12.81 -32.52
CA PHE A 12 -8.85 -11.76 -31.51
C PHE A 12 -9.90 -10.71 -31.90
N THR A 13 -11.11 -10.81 -31.34
CA THR A 13 -12.09 -9.72 -31.43
C THR A 13 -11.73 -8.72 -30.34
N ILE A 14 -11.15 -7.60 -30.76
CA ILE A 14 -11.06 -6.37 -29.98
C ILE A 14 -12.49 -6.06 -29.51
N SER A 15 -12.71 -6.11 -28.20
CA SER A 15 -14.01 -5.82 -27.58
C SER A 15 -14.32 -4.33 -27.73
N CYS A 16 -14.92 -3.95 -28.85
CA CYS A 16 -15.66 -2.70 -28.95
C CYS A 16 -16.83 -2.78 -27.96
N THR A 17 -16.87 -1.89 -26.97
CA THR A 17 -17.98 -1.79 -26.01
C THR A 17 -19.27 -1.47 -26.79
N ILE A 18 -20.03 -2.52 -27.12
CA ILE A 18 -21.34 -2.44 -27.74
C ILE A 18 -22.29 -1.71 -26.77
N SER A 19 -22.66 -0.47 -27.08
CA SER A 19 -23.89 0.13 -26.54
C SER A 19 -25.06 -0.76 -26.97
N LYS A 20 -25.79 -1.32 -26.01
CA LYS A 20 -26.99 -2.11 -26.32
C LYS A 20 -28.14 -1.14 -26.65
N GLY A 21 -28.45 -0.96 -27.93
CA GLY A 21 -29.61 -0.18 -28.39
C GLY A 21 -29.37 0.66 -29.65
N THR A 22 -30.41 1.41 -30.06
CA THR A 22 -30.39 2.50 -31.04
C THR A 22 -29.86 3.79 -30.41
N VAL A 23 -29.49 4.79 -31.21
CA VAL A 23 -28.87 6.06 -30.74
C VAL A 23 -29.74 6.83 -29.73
N ASN A 24 -31.06 6.58 -29.70
CA ASN A 24 -32.02 7.30 -28.86
C ASN A 24 -32.55 6.48 -27.67
N ASP A 25 -32.01 5.29 -27.41
CA ASP A 25 -32.47 4.49 -26.28
C ASP A 25 -31.92 5.02 -24.94
N PRO A 26 -32.78 5.22 -23.93
CA PRO A 26 -32.33 5.69 -22.62
C PRO A 26 -31.38 4.66 -22.00
N THR A 27 -30.23 5.12 -21.53
CA THR A 27 -29.31 4.25 -20.80
C THR A 27 -30.01 3.73 -19.55
N THR A 28 -29.97 2.41 -19.33
CA THR A 28 -30.53 1.82 -18.12
C THR A 28 -29.71 2.32 -16.92
N PHE A 29 -30.38 2.96 -15.96
CA PHE A 29 -29.71 3.43 -14.75
C PHE A 29 -29.02 2.26 -14.05
N PRO A 30 -27.73 2.38 -13.71
CA PRO A 30 -27.04 1.33 -12.99
C PRO A 30 -27.73 1.11 -11.65
N PRO A 31 -27.82 -0.15 -11.17
CA PRO A 31 -28.42 -0.42 -9.86
C PRO A 31 -27.63 0.35 -8.78
N PRO A 32 -28.33 0.96 -7.80
CA PRO A 32 -27.69 1.77 -6.78
C PRO A 32 -26.65 0.94 -6.01
N SER A 33 -25.38 1.29 -6.18
CA SER A 33 -24.26 0.66 -5.48
C SER A 33 -23.81 1.55 -4.33
N LYS A 34 -23.58 0.95 -3.16
CA LYS A 34 -23.07 1.68 -1.97
C LYS A 34 -21.67 2.29 -2.21
N THR A 35 -20.94 1.78 -3.20
CA THR A 35 -19.64 2.28 -3.70
C THR A 35 -19.72 3.64 -4.35
N HIS A 36 -20.82 3.98 -5.05
CA HIS A 36 -20.96 5.27 -5.75
C HIS A 36 -21.27 6.47 -4.83
N GLY A 37 -21.53 6.26 -3.53
CA GLY A 37 -21.85 7.37 -2.62
C GLY A 37 -21.39 7.12 -1.20
N SER A 38 -21.90 6.08 -0.54
CA SER A 38 -21.64 5.88 0.90
C SER A 38 -20.20 5.52 1.22
N TYR A 39 -19.56 4.65 0.42
CA TYR A 39 -18.17 4.27 0.66
C TYR A 39 -17.20 5.38 0.28
N HIS A 40 -17.46 6.13 -0.79
CA HIS A 40 -16.63 7.29 -1.16
C HIS A 40 -16.69 8.37 -0.08
N TRP A 41 -17.88 8.69 0.42
CA TRP A 41 -18.08 9.66 1.49
C TRP A 41 -17.50 9.22 2.83
N ALA A 42 -17.61 7.93 3.17
CA ALA A 42 -16.98 7.37 4.37
C ALA A 42 -15.45 7.34 4.25
N PHE A 43 -14.92 7.07 3.05
CA PHE A 43 -13.50 7.09 2.75
C PHE A 43 -12.91 8.50 2.86
N GLU A 44 -13.59 9.52 2.31
CA GLU A 44 -13.19 10.93 2.48
C GLU A 44 -13.09 11.31 3.95
N ARG A 45 -14.09 10.93 4.76
CA ARG A 45 -14.08 11.20 6.20
C ARG A 45 -12.99 10.45 6.96
N LEU A 46 -12.68 9.22 6.54
CA LEU A 46 -11.60 8.42 7.11
C LEU A 46 -10.22 9.01 6.77
N LEU A 47 -10.03 9.52 5.54
CA LEU A 47 -8.81 10.23 5.14
C LEU A 47 -8.62 11.55 5.90
N THR A 48 -9.70 12.26 6.24
CA THR A 48 -9.60 13.48 7.06
C THR A 48 -9.34 13.21 8.54
N ALA A 49 -9.37 11.95 8.99
CA ALA A 49 -9.04 11.61 10.36
C ALA A 49 -7.50 11.67 10.56
N TYR A 50 -7.04 12.81 11.09
CA TYR A 50 -5.65 13.07 11.46
C TYR A 50 -4.91 11.87 12.11
N PRO A 51 -5.44 11.18 13.14
CA PRO A 51 -4.70 10.08 13.77
C PRO A 51 -4.60 8.81 12.91
N VAL A 52 -5.54 8.60 11.99
CA VAL A 52 -5.50 7.45 11.07
C VAL A 52 -4.47 7.70 9.98
N LEU A 53 -4.45 8.91 9.42
CA LEU A 53 -3.43 9.32 8.45
C LEU A 53 -2.02 9.26 9.08
N ASP A 54 -1.89 9.74 10.32
CA ASP A 54 -0.61 9.76 11.05
C ASP A 54 -0.10 8.35 11.36
N GLY A 55 -1.00 7.45 11.79
CA GLY A 55 -0.69 6.02 11.96
C GLY A 55 -0.32 5.33 10.64
N LEU A 56 -1.04 5.61 9.55
CA LEU A 56 -0.75 5.04 8.22
C LEU A 56 0.60 5.53 7.69
N LEU A 57 0.90 6.82 7.82
CA LEU A 57 2.20 7.38 7.45
C LEU A 57 3.32 6.78 8.31
N GLY A 58 3.12 6.67 9.62
CA GLY A 58 4.06 6.04 10.54
C GLY A 58 4.35 4.58 10.18
N ILE A 59 3.32 3.76 9.96
CA ILE A 59 3.49 2.33 9.61
C ILE A 59 4.14 2.16 8.24
N SER A 60 3.70 2.92 7.23
CA SER A 60 4.27 2.86 5.88
C SER A 60 5.75 3.21 5.89
N LEU A 61 6.13 4.27 6.61
CA LEU A 61 7.52 4.69 6.73
C LEU A 61 8.36 3.62 7.46
N VAL A 62 7.87 3.08 8.57
CA VAL A 62 8.58 2.06 9.35
C VAL A 62 8.81 0.79 8.53
N MET A 63 7.80 0.32 7.79
CA MET A 63 7.95 -0.85 6.92
C MET A 63 8.93 -0.59 5.77
N HIS A 64 8.86 0.58 5.13
CA HIS A 64 9.80 0.97 4.08
C HIS A 64 11.24 1.01 4.61
N SER A 65 11.46 1.62 5.78
CA SER A 65 12.76 1.66 6.43
C SER A 65 13.27 0.28 6.83
N HIS A 66 12.41 -0.60 7.36
CA HIS A 66 12.82 -1.96 7.77
C HIS A 66 13.40 -2.75 6.58
N ILE A 67 12.72 -2.72 5.44
CA ILE A 67 13.18 -3.43 4.22
C ILE A 67 14.48 -2.80 3.69
N GLY A 68 14.58 -1.47 3.70
CA GLY A 68 15.80 -0.76 3.28
C GLY A 68 17.01 -1.09 4.15
N PHE A 69 16.83 -1.14 5.48
CA PHE A 69 17.91 -1.51 6.40
C PHE A 69 18.27 -2.99 6.33
N ASP A 70 17.32 -3.88 6.06
CA ASP A 70 17.59 -5.30 5.85
C ASP A 70 18.45 -5.52 4.59
N ALA A 71 18.18 -4.78 3.50
CA ALA A 71 19.02 -4.79 2.30
C ALA A 71 20.46 -4.31 2.59
N ILE A 72 20.63 -3.22 3.34
CA ILE A 72 21.96 -2.73 3.77
C ILE A 72 22.71 -3.79 4.59
N LEU A 73 22.02 -4.49 5.50
CA LEU A 73 22.62 -5.55 6.32
C LEU A 73 23.08 -6.73 5.48
N VAL A 74 22.24 -7.18 4.55
CA VAL A 74 22.61 -8.25 3.63
C VAL A 74 23.81 -7.82 2.79
N ASP A 75 23.82 -6.64 2.19
CA ASP A 75 24.90 -6.26 1.27
C ASP A 75 26.24 -6.01 1.97
N TYR A 76 26.24 -5.31 3.11
CA TYR A 76 27.48 -4.87 3.76
C TYR A 76 27.91 -5.71 4.97
N LEU A 77 26.97 -6.34 5.68
CA LEU A 77 27.23 -7.05 6.95
C LEU A 77 26.89 -8.55 6.86
N HIS A 78 27.51 -9.24 5.91
CA HIS A 78 27.32 -10.68 5.71
C HIS A 78 27.76 -11.53 6.92
N HIS A 79 26.89 -12.47 7.33
CA HIS A 79 27.14 -13.40 8.44
C HIS A 79 28.44 -14.24 8.27
N ARG A 80 28.83 -14.52 7.02
CA ARG A 80 29.99 -15.35 6.71
C ARG A 80 31.32 -14.65 7.05
N LYS A 81 31.35 -13.31 6.98
CA LYS A 81 32.53 -12.51 7.29
C LYS A 81 32.54 -12.06 8.75
N PHE A 82 31.36 -11.78 9.31
CA PHE A 82 31.21 -11.33 10.69
C PHE A 82 30.22 -12.22 11.46
N PRO A 83 30.70 -13.30 12.08
CA PRO A 83 29.85 -14.32 12.69
C PRO A 83 29.09 -13.82 13.95
N THR A 84 29.59 -12.78 14.61
CA THR A 84 28.97 -12.19 15.80
C THR A 84 28.13 -10.96 15.49
N LEU A 85 28.65 -10.05 14.66
CA LEU A 85 27.95 -8.80 14.31
C LEU A 85 26.72 -9.05 13.43
N GLY A 86 26.78 -9.94 12.44
CA GLY A 86 25.65 -10.25 11.56
C GLY A 86 24.34 -10.54 12.32
N PRO A 87 24.28 -11.60 13.16
CA PRO A 87 23.07 -11.94 13.89
C PRO A 87 22.68 -10.88 14.94
N LEU A 88 23.65 -10.19 15.54
CA LEU A 88 23.38 -9.09 16.47
C LEU A 88 22.61 -7.98 15.77
N THR A 89 23.09 -7.51 14.61
CA THR A 89 22.48 -6.36 13.93
C THR A 89 21.12 -6.71 13.32
N THR A 90 20.91 -7.96 12.86
CA THR A 90 19.57 -8.42 12.45
C THR A 90 18.58 -8.42 13.62
N TRP A 91 19.00 -8.87 14.80
CA TRP A 91 18.14 -8.83 16.00
C TRP A 91 17.88 -7.40 16.47
N THR A 92 18.90 -6.54 16.44
CA THR A 92 18.74 -5.11 16.72
C THR A 92 17.75 -4.47 15.75
N LEU A 93 17.84 -4.75 14.44
CA LEU A 93 16.91 -4.19 13.47
C LEU A 93 15.45 -4.59 13.78
N ARG A 94 15.21 -5.87 14.11
CA ARG A 94 13.88 -6.36 14.51
C ARG A 94 13.38 -5.71 15.79
N ALA A 95 14.25 -5.59 16.80
CA ALA A 95 13.92 -4.93 18.06
C ALA A 95 13.58 -3.44 17.84
N THR A 96 14.36 -2.75 17.01
CA THR A 96 14.11 -1.35 16.64
C THR A 96 12.77 -1.21 15.93
N THR A 97 12.44 -2.07 14.97
CA THR A 97 11.15 -2.00 14.27
C THR A 97 9.97 -2.20 15.20
N VAL A 98 10.04 -3.15 16.13
CA VAL A 98 9.00 -3.32 17.16
C VAL A 98 8.94 -2.12 18.10
N GLY A 99 10.10 -1.62 18.55
CA GLY A 99 10.17 -0.45 19.43
C GLY A 99 9.59 0.81 18.79
N VAL A 100 9.89 1.06 17.51
CA VAL A 100 9.33 2.20 16.79
C VAL A 100 7.83 2.03 16.56
N LEU A 101 7.33 0.82 16.26
CA LEU A 101 5.88 0.58 16.15
C LEU A 101 5.16 0.86 17.46
N VAL A 102 5.71 0.41 18.60
CA VAL A 102 5.16 0.72 19.93
C VAL A 102 5.23 2.22 20.22
N GLY A 103 6.33 2.88 19.86
CA GLY A 103 6.51 4.33 20.01
C GLY A 103 5.48 5.11 19.20
N VAL A 104 5.28 4.77 17.92
CA VAL A 104 4.28 5.39 17.04
C VAL A 104 2.86 5.19 17.59
N TYR A 105 2.56 4.01 18.14
CA TYR A 105 1.26 3.76 18.78
C TYR A 105 1.04 4.62 20.03
N GLN A 106 2.05 4.69 20.91
CA GLN A 106 1.98 5.53 22.12
C GLN A 106 1.87 7.01 21.77
N PHE A 107 2.61 7.47 20.76
CA PHE A 107 2.63 8.86 20.31
C PHE A 107 1.29 9.32 19.71
N ASN A 108 0.58 8.41 19.02
CA ASN A 108 -0.77 8.66 18.50
C ASN A 108 -1.87 8.60 19.57
N THR A 109 -1.66 7.83 20.64
CA THR A 109 -2.71 7.59 21.65
C THR A 109 -2.59 8.50 22.88
N ASN A 110 -1.37 8.84 23.30
CA ASN A 110 -1.10 9.58 24.55
C ASN A 110 -0.43 10.94 24.33
N ASP A 111 0.02 11.26 23.11
CA ASP A 111 0.69 12.52 22.76
C ASP A 111 -0.04 13.24 21.60
N ILE A 112 0.61 14.25 21.03
CA ILE A 112 0.08 15.22 20.07
C ILE A 112 -0.03 14.63 18.63
N GLY A 113 0.69 13.54 18.32
CA GLY A 113 0.79 12.96 16.96
C GLY A 113 1.95 13.51 16.12
N LEU A 114 2.44 12.73 15.15
CA LEU A 114 3.64 13.02 14.36
C LEU A 114 3.46 14.23 13.43
N THR A 115 2.34 14.34 12.71
CA THR A 115 2.09 15.50 11.81
C THR A 115 2.07 16.83 12.55
N GLU A 116 1.56 16.85 13.78
CA GLU A 116 1.51 18.08 14.57
C GLU A 116 2.84 18.35 15.28
N LEU A 117 3.61 17.32 15.65
CA LEU A 117 5.00 17.49 16.05
C LEU A 117 5.82 18.12 14.92
N ILE A 118 5.68 17.65 13.68
CA ILE A 118 6.42 18.20 12.53
C ILE A 118 6.07 19.67 12.34
N THR A 119 4.80 20.04 12.48
CA THR A 119 4.35 21.44 12.39
C THR A 119 4.98 22.30 13.48
N LYS A 120 5.02 21.80 14.73
CA LYS A 120 5.62 22.51 15.88
C LYS A 120 7.14 22.66 15.76
N VAL A 121 7.83 21.67 15.22
CA VAL A 121 9.28 21.71 14.98
C VAL A 121 9.64 22.66 13.85
N TRP A 122 8.81 22.75 12.81
CA TRP A 122 9.11 23.55 11.61
C TRP A 122 8.95 25.07 11.81
N ILE A 123 8.06 25.49 12.72
CA ILE A 123 7.80 26.91 13.01
C ILE A 123 8.74 27.43 14.13
N ALA A 124 9.64 26.59 14.64
CA ALA A 124 10.66 26.97 15.63
C ALA A 124 11.72 27.92 15.08
#